data_AF-A0A7J6UNP5-F1
#
_entry.id   AF-A0A7J6UNP5-F1
#
_cell.length_a   1.000
_cell.length_b   1.000
_cell.length_c   1.000
_cell.angle_alpha   90.00
_cell.angle_beta   90.00
_cell.angle_gamma   90.00
#
_symmetry.space_group_name_H-M   'P 1'
#
loop_
_entity.id
_entity.type
_entity.pdbx_description
1 polymer ?
#
loop_
_entity_poly.entity_id
_entity_poly.type
_entity_poly.pdbx_seq_one_letter_code
_entity_poly.pdbx_strand_id
1 'polypeptide(L)'
;MSFKVWNPKQYASDRSHLMPVITPAFPSMNSTYNVTETTKRIIMGEIERAHKLTMLKKDNVDWELLCHKFPFFCNYLYYVQIRVSALSSTAYRKYK
;
A
#
# COMPACT_ATOMS: atom_id res chain seq x y z
N MET A 1 -29.39 -13.42 -8.54
CA MET A 1 -28.25 -13.30 -7.60
C MET A 1 -27.84 -11.84 -7.57
N SER A 2 -27.77 -11.19 -6.41
CA SER A 2 -27.35 -9.79 -6.28
C SER A 2 -25.88 -9.75 -5.85
N PHE A 3 -25.02 -9.16 -6.66
CA PHE A 3 -23.61 -8.98 -6.33
C PHE A 3 -23.41 -7.67 -5.58
N LYS A 4 -22.61 -7.66 -4.51
CA LYS A 4 -22.21 -6.43 -3.83
C LYS A 4 -21.22 -5.67 -4.70
N VAL A 5 -21.63 -4.50 -5.18
CA VAL A 5 -20.75 -3.54 -5.88
C VAL A 5 -20.28 -2.50 -4.87
N TRP A 6 -19.00 -2.12 -4.92
CA TRP A 6 -18.49 -1.06 -4.04
C TRP A 6 -19.30 0.22 -4.20
N ASN A 7 -19.91 0.68 -3.09
CA ASN A 7 -20.79 1.84 -3.09
C ASN A 7 -20.76 2.53 -1.71
N PRO A 8 -19.98 3.62 -1.54
CA PRO A 8 -19.89 4.32 -0.27
C PRO A 8 -21.21 5.04 0.10
N LYS A 9 -22.08 5.37 -0.86
CA LYS A 9 -23.39 5.95 -0.53
C LYS A 9 -24.29 4.94 0.17
N GLN A 10 -24.17 3.67 -0.19
CA GLN A 10 -25.02 2.60 0.34
C GLN A 10 -24.39 1.90 1.54
N TYR A 11 -23.10 1.54 1.48
CA TYR A 11 -22.44 0.69 2.47
C TYR A 11 -21.49 1.47 3.38
N ALA A 12 -21.69 1.37 4.70
CA ALA A 12 -20.84 2.03 5.69
C ALA A 12 -19.39 1.54 5.66
N SER A 13 -19.18 0.24 5.43
CA SER A 13 -17.85 -0.33 5.27
C SER A 13 -17.09 0.31 4.11
N ASP A 14 -17.76 0.50 2.97
CA ASP A 14 -17.16 1.11 1.79
C ASP A 14 -16.80 2.59 2.02
N ARG A 15 -17.56 3.32 2.88
CA ARG A 15 -17.22 4.69 3.30
C ARG A 15 -15.94 4.78 4.13
N SER A 16 -15.62 3.74 4.88
CA SER A 16 -14.43 3.74 5.74
C SER A 16 -13.12 3.50 4.98
N HIS A 17 -13.18 3.18 3.68
CA HIS A 17 -11.97 2.98 2.87
C HIS A 17 -11.21 4.29 2.67
N LEU A 18 -9.92 4.29 3.03
CA LEU A 18 -9.11 5.51 3.11
C LEU A 18 -8.52 5.99 1.78
N MET A 19 -8.29 5.07 0.84
CA MET A 19 -7.66 5.37 -0.46
C MET A 19 -8.21 4.43 -1.55
N PRO A 20 -9.50 4.52 -1.90
CA PRO A 20 -10.15 3.52 -2.76
C PRO A 20 -9.64 3.56 -4.21
N VAL A 21 -9.26 2.39 -4.73
CA VAL A 21 -8.95 2.16 -6.16
C VAL A 21 -9.90 1.08 -6.66
N ILE A 22 -10.79 1.43 -7.59
CA ILE A 22 -11.94 0.58 -7.94
C ILE A 22 -11.62 -0.27 -9.17
N THR A 23 -11.87 -1.57 -9.08
CA THR A 23 -11.70 -2.49 -10.21
C THR A 23 -12.73 -2.19 -11.31
N PRO A 24 -12.31 -2.13 -12.59
CA PRO A 24 -13.21 -1.73 -13.68
C PRO A 24 -14.22 -2.81 -14.06
N ALA A 25 -13.88 -4.09 -13.86
CA ALA A 25 -14.77 -5.21 -14.17
C ALA A 25 -15.87 -5.36 -13.12
N PHE A 26 -17.06 -5.77 -13.57
CA PHE A 26 -18.21 -6.05 -12.71
C PHE A 26 -18.07 -7.42 -12.01
N PRO A 27 -18.49 -7.55 -10.73
CA PRO A 27 -18.87 -6.48 -9.82
C PRO A 27 -17.64 -5.68 -9.37
N SER A 28 -17.73 -4.34 -9.45
CA SER A 28 -16.61 -3.48 -9.05
C SER A 28 -16.36 -3.55 -7.55
N MET A 29 -15.08 -3.64 -7.18
CA MET A 29 -14.61 -3.76 -5.81
C MET A 29 -13.46 -2.77 -5.55
N ASN A 30 -13.21 -2.46 -4.28
CA ASN A 30 -12.02 -1.70 -3.90
C ASN A 30 -10.81 -2.63 -3.78
N SER A 31 -9.77 -2.43 -4.59
CA SER A 31 -8.53 -3.23 -4.55
C SER A 31 -7.58 -2.81 -3.42
N THR A 32 -7.80 -1.65 -2.81
CA THR A 32 -6.96 -1.06 -1.76
C THR A 32 -7.68 -0.96 -0.41
N TYR A 33 -8.59 -1.89 -0.12
CA TYR A 33 -9.37 -1.88 1.12
C TYR A 33 -8.54 -2.10 2.40
N ASN A 34 -7.34 -2.70 2.28
CA ASN A 34 -6.41 -2.91 3.40
C ASN A 34 -5.55 -1.67 3.74
N VAL A 35 -5.72 -0.54 3.05
CA VAL A 35 -4.99 0.69 3.38
C VAL A 35 -5.44 1.19 4.75
N THR A 36 -4.47 1.38 5.65
CA THR A 36 -4.64 1.99 6.96
C THR A 36 -4.14 3.43 6.93
N GLU A 37 -4.41 4.22 7.97
CA GLU A 37 -3.93 5.62 8.00
C GLU A 37 -2.40 5.69 7.97
N THR A 38 -1.73 4.75 8.63
CA THR A 38 -0.26 4.64 8.60
C THR A 38 0.25 4.37 7.19
N THR A 39 -0.31 3.38 6.48
CA THR A 39 0.17 3.06 5.12
C THR A 39 -0.19 4.14 4.12
N LYS A 40 -1.37 4.76 4.25
CA LYS A 40 -1.77 5.94 3.46
C LYS A 40 -0.76 7.07 3.59
N ARG A 41 -0.36 7.43 4.82
CA ARG A 41 0.64 8.47 5.06
C ARG A 41 1.97 8.18 4.37
N ILE A 42 2.44 6.93 4.42
CA ILE A 42 3.67 6.50 3.73
C ILE A 42 3.51 6.59 2.21
N ILE A 43 2.41 6.09 1.65
CA ILE A 43 2.14 6.14 0.20
C ILE A 43 2.12 7.60 -0.29
N MET A 44 1.41 8.47 0.41
CA MET A 44 1.33 9.90 0.05
C MET A 44 2.70 10.56 0.09
N GLY A 45 3.52 10.26 1.11
CA GLY A 45 4.89 10.78 1.20
C GLY A 45 5.79 10.31 0.05
N GLU A 46 5.70 9.06 -0.36
CA GLU A 46 6.45 8.54 -1.51
C GLU A 46 5.98 9.13 -2.84
N ILE A 47 4.68 9.35 -3.03
CA ILE A 47 4.14 10.05 -4.19
C ILE A 47 4.67 11.50 -4.25
N GLU A 48 4.69 12.19 -3.12
CA GLU A 48 5.24 13.55 -3.03
C GLU A 48 6.74 13.59 -3.34
N ARG A 49 7.51 12.63 -2.80
CA ARG A 49 8.94 12.46 -3.12
C ARG A 49 9.14 12.24 -4.62
N ALA A 50 8.39 11.32 -5.21
CA ALA A 50 8.44 11.03 -6.64
C ALA A 50 8.10 12.27 -7.48
N HIS A 51 7.08 13.02 -7.10
CA HIS A 51 6.70 14.27 -7.74
C HIS A 51 7.83 15.30 -7.70
N LYS A 52 8.48 15.50 -6.55
CA LYS A 52 9.63 16.42 -6.41
C LYS A 52 10.80 16.02 -7.31
N LEU A 53 11.13 14.74 -7.35
CA LEU A 53 12.26 14.23 -8.16
C LEU A 53 11.99 14.33 -9.67
N THR A 54 10.75 14.16 -10.10
CA THR A 54 10.36 14.16 -11.52
C THR A 54 10.06 15.55 -12.05
N MET A 55 9.39 16.41 -11.27
CA MET A 55 9.00 17.76 -11.73
C MET A 55 10.14 18.78 -11.71
N LEU A 56 11.06 18.70 -10.75
CA LEU A 56 12.22 19.60 -10.70
C LEU A 56 13.24 19.31 -11.81
N LYS A 57 13.18 18.12 -12.41
CA LYS A 57 14.12 17.65 -13.43
C LYS A 57 13.40 17.13 -14.67
N LYS A 58 12.43 17.89 -15.21
CA LYS A 58 11.62 17.47 -16.36
C LYS A 58 12.42 16.90 -17.53
N ASP A 59 13.62 17.43 -17.78
CA ASP A 59 14.47 17.01 -18.90
C ASP A 59 15.58 16.00 -18.53
N ASN A 60 15.75 15.68 -17.24
CA ASN A 60 16.81 14.78 -16.78
C ASN A 60 16.46 14.10 -15.43
N VAL A 61 15.36 13.35 -15.43
CA VAL A 61 14.94 12.57 -14.26
C VAL A 61 15.97 11.47 -13.99
N ASP A 62 16.48 11.45 -12.76
CA ASP A 62 17.34 10.38 -12.27
C ASP A 62 16.47 9.20 -11.80
N TRP A 63 16.32 8.21 -12.69
CA TRP A 63 15.51 7.02 -12.43
C TRP A 63 16.11 6.11 -11.36
N GLU A 64 17.43 6.09 -11.21
CA GLU A 64 18.10 5.31 -10.17
C GLU A 64 17.79 5.90 -8.79
N LEU A 65 17.81 7.22 -8.67
CA LEU A 65 17.42 7.92 -7.46
C LEU A 65 15.93 7.77 -7.14
N LEU A 66 15.06 7.81 -8.15
CA LEU A 66 13.62 7.62 -7.97
C LEU A 66 13.30 6.24 -7.40
N CYS A 67 13.90 5.20 -8.01
CA CYS A 67 13.71 3.79 -7.69
C CYS A 67 14.65 3.29 -6.58
N HIS A 68 15.45 4.17 -5.97
CA HIS A 68 16.34 3.81 -4.89
C HIS A 68 15.56 3.17 -3.74
N LYS A 69 16.13 2.11 -3.16
CA LYS A 69 15.47 1.37 -2.06
C LYS A 69 15.28 2.30 -0.86
N PHE A 70 14.09 2.27 -0.28
CA PHE A 70 13.84 2.99 0.97
C PHE A 70 14.74 2.43 2.09
N PRO A 71 15.56 3.26 2.77
CA PRO A 71 16.45 2.81 3.83
C PRO A 71 15.67 2.55 5.14
N PHE A 72 14.84 1.51 5.12
CA PHE A 72 13.85 1.21 6.17
C PHE A 72 14.45 1.19 7.58
N PHE A 73 15.59 0.53 7.77
CA PHE A 73 16.23 0.35 9.08
C PHE A 73 17.04 1.56 9.57
N CYS A 74 17.11 2.64 8.78
CA CYS A 74 17.77 3.89 9.16
C CYS A 74 16.77 5.04 9.38
N ASN A 75 15.52 4.87 8.96
CA ASN A 75 14.54 5.95 8.92
C ASN A 75 13.63 6.03 10.14
N TYR A 76 13.69 5.05 11.04
CA TYR A 76 12.94 5.04 12.28
C TYR A 76 13.86 4.81 13.48
N LEU A 77 13.52 5.43 14.61
CA LEU A 77 14.24 5.26 15.87
C LEU A 77 13.98 3.90 16.53
N TYR A 78 12.78 3.35 16.33
CA TYR A 78 12.32 2.13 16.97
C TYR A 78 11.69 1.19 15.97
N TYR A 79 11.85 -0.11 16.19
CA TYR A 79 11.31 -1.17 15.36
C TYR A 79 10.65 -2.24 16.24
N VAL A 80 9.57 -2.84 15.72
CA VAL A 80 8.96 -4.03 16.32
C VAL A 80 9.34 -5.23 15.47
N GLN A 81 9.99 -6.22 16.07
CA GLN A 81 10.32 -7.47 15.40
C GLN A 81 9.24 -8.52 15.66
N ILE A 82 8.68 -9.07 14.59
CA ILE A 82 7.77 -10.20 14.64
C ILE A 82 8.52 -11.44 14.16
N ARG A 83 8.62 -12.47 15.00
CA ARG A 83 9.31 -13.72 14.67
C ARG A 83 8.31 -14.87 14.62
N VAL A 84 8.22 -15.51 13.45
CA VAL A 84 7.45 -16.74 13.26
C VAL A 84 8.43 -17.92 13.18
N SER A 85 8.14 -19.00 13.89
CA SER A 85 8.91 -20.25 13.86
C SER A 85 7.98 -21.46 13.77
N ALA A 86 8.46 -22.54 13.16
CA ALA A 86 7.71 -23.80 13.05
C ALA A 86 8.68 -24.99 12.99
N LEU A 87 8.20 -26.18 13.35
CA LEU A 87 9.00 -27.41 13.42
C LEU A 87 9.34 -28.02 12.05
N SER A 88 8.58 -27.67 11.00
CA SER A 88 8.82 -28.16 9.64
C SER A 88 8.70 -27.03 8.62
N SER A 89 9.37 -27.18 7.48
CA SER A 89 9.31 -26.21 6.37
C SER A 89 7.90 -26.09 5.79
N THR A 90 7.11 -27.16 5.82
CA THR A 90 5.72 -27.16 5.39
C THR A 90 4.84 -26.37 6.35
N ALA A 91 5.00 -26.56 7.67
CA ALA A 91 4.28 -25.77 8.66
C ALA A 91 4.69 -24.29 8.58
N TYR A 92 5.99 -24.00 8.45
CA TYR A 92 6.48 -22.62 8.34
C TYR A 92 5.85 -21.87 7.16
N ARG A 93 5.77 -22.49 5.98
CA ARG A 93 5.15 -21.86 4.79
C ARG A 93 3.66 -21.56 4.96
N LYS A 94 2.95 -22.35 5.77
CA LYS A 94 1.52 -22.16 6.03
C LYS A 94 1.25 -21.01 7.01
N TYR A 95 2.16 -20.78 7.96
CA TYR A 95 1.96 -19.86 9.08
C TYR A 95 2.81 -18.58 9.03
N LYS A 96 3.69 -18.45 8.04
CA LYS A 96 4.45 -17.21 7.79
C LYS A 96 3.61 -16.13 7.12
#